data_AF-A0A8S9JPG1-F1
#
_entry.id   AF-A0A8S9JPG1-F1
#
_cell.length_a   1.000
_cell.length_b   1.000
_cell.length_c   1.000
_cell.angle_alpha   90.00
_cell.angle_beta   90.00
_cell.angle_gamma   90.00
#
_symmetry.space_group_name_H-M   'P 1'
#
loop_
_entity.id
_entity.type
_entity.pdbx_description
1 polymer ?
#
loop_
_entity_poly.entity_id
_entity_poly.type
_entity_poly.pdbx_seq_one_letter_code
_entity_poly.pdbx_strand_id
1 'polypeptide(L)'
;VLPGWRETMEKYHQEALRVCKAIAKLLALALDLDADYFDSPEMLGKPISTLRLLHYEGKSDPSKGIYGTGAHSDYGMMTLIATDGVLGLQVLLIRCEG
;
A
#
# COMPACT_ATOMS: atom_id res chain seq x y z
N VAL A 1 -4.36 26.74 -2.90
CA VAL A 1 -3.91 25.47 -3.51
C VAL A 1 -2.43 25.60 -3.80
N LEU A 2 -1.60 24.64 -3.40
CA LEU A 2 -0.16 24.65 -3.69
C LEU A 2 0.06 24.49 -5.21
N PRO A 3 0.84 25.35 -5.88
CA PRO A 3 1.14 25.21 -7.30
C PRO A 3 1.73 23.82 -7.62
N GLY A 4 1.26 23.17 -8.69
CA GLY A 4 1.74 21.86 -9.13
C GLY A 4 1.32 20.65 -8.26
N TRP A 5 0.60 20.86 -7.16
CA TRP A 5 0.23 19.78 -6.24
C TRP A 5 -0.55 18.64 -6.90
N ARG A 6 -1.62 18.97 -7.63
CA ARG A 6 -2.48 17.97 -8.28
C ARG A 6 -1.69 17.11 -9.26
N GLU A 7 -0.97 17.76 -10.18
CA GLU A 7 -0.17 17.08 -11.20
C GLU A 7 0.88 16.16 -10.57
N THR A 8 1.55 16.63 -9.52
CA THR A 8 2.55 15.83 -8.80
C THR A 8 1.93 14.60 -8.16
N MET A 9 0.78 14.74 -7.50
CA MET A 9 0.12 13.62 -6.82
C MET A 9 -0.51 12.63 -7.80
N GLU A 10 -1.09 13.10 -8.90
CA GLU A 10 -1.64 12.24 -9.96
C GLU A 10 -0.53 11.44 -10.65
N LYS A 11 0.62 12.07 -10.94
CA LYS A 11 1.79 11.37 -11.48
C LYS A 11 2.33 10.33 -10.50
N TYR A 12 2.44 10.67 -9.21
CA TYR A 12 2.88 9.72 -8.19
C TYR A 12 1.94 8.52 -8.08
N HIS A 13 0.61 8.75 -8.09
CA HIS A 13 -0.39 7.70 -8.07
C HIS A 13 -0.26 6.75 -9.27
N GLN A 14 -0.05 7.30 -10.48
CA GLN A 14 0.15 6.50 -11.69
C GLN A 14 1.42 5.64 -11.63
N GLU A 15 2.55 6.20 -11.17
CA GLU A 15 3.80 5.44 -11.03
C GLU A 15 3.70 4.38 -9.94
N ALA A 16 3.08 4.67 -8.80
CA ALA A 16 2.83 3.68 -7.76
C ALA A 16 1.94 2.53 -8.27
N LEU A 17 0.90 2.84 -9.05
CA LEU A 17 0.05 1.83 -9.68
C LEU A 17 0.82 0.96 -10.67
N ARG A 18 1.74 1.56 -11.45
CA ARG A 18 2.62 0.81 -12.36
C ARG A 18 3.48 -0.20 -11.60
N VAL A 19 4.03 0.19 -10.44
CA VAL A 19 4.78 -0.71 -9.55
C VAL A 19 3.88 -1.83 -9.02
N CYS A 20 2.68 -1.52 -8.52
CA CYS A 20 1.72 -2.53 -8.08
C CYS A 20 1.42 -3.56 -9.16
N LYS A 21 1.18 -3.12 -10.40
CA LYS A 21 0.94 -4.03 -11.54
C LYS A 21 2.14 -4.93 -11.80
N ALA A 22 3.36 -4.38 -11.78
CA ALA A 22 4.56 -5.20 -11.95
C ALA A 22 4.71 -6.26 -10.85
N ILE A 23 4.44 -5.91 -9.58
CA ILE A 23 4.44 -6.86 -8.46
C ILE A 23 3.36 -7.93 -8.65
N ALA A 24 2.17 -7.56 -9.14
CA ALA A 24 1.11 -8.52 -9.41
C ALA A 24 1.53 -9.57 -10.46
N LYS A 25 2.26 -9.17 -11.51
CA LYS A 25 2.80 -10.13 -12.49
C LYS A 25 3.80 -11.10 -11.86
N LEU A 26 4.67 -10.60 -10.97
CA LEU A 26 5.60 -11.45 -10.22
C LEU A 26 4.86 -12.42 -9.29
N LEU A 27 3.79 -11.96 -8.64
CA LEU A 27 2.92 -12.83 -7.83
C LEU A 27 2.24 -13.90 -8.68
N ALA A 28 1.76 -13.57 -9.88
CA ALA A 28 1.13 -14.54 -10.77
C ALA A 28 2.12 -15.65 -11.15
N LEU A 29 3.33 -15.27 -11.55
CA LEU A 29 4.39 -16.22 -11.87
C LEU A 29 4.79 -17.09 -10.68
N ALA A 30 4.88 -16.52 -9.47
CA ALA A 30 5.19 -17.27 -8.25
C ALA A 30 4.09 -18.29 -7.87
N LEU A 31 2.89 -18.14 -8.42
CA LEU A 31 1.75 -19.04 -8.25
C LEU A 31 1.59 -20.01 -9.44
N ASP A 32 2.58 -20.10 -10.34
CA ASP A 32 2.53 -20.87 -11.60
C ASP A 32 1.34 -20.49 -12.50
N LEU A 33 0.95 -19.21 -12.49
CA LEU A 33 -0.05 -18.63 -13.39
C LEU A 33 0.61 -17.85 -14.54
N ASP A 34 -0.18 -17.49 -15.54
CA ASP A 34 0.25 -16.56 -16.58
C ASP A 34 0.62 -15.19 -15.98
N ALA A 35 1.68 -14.54 -16.48
CA ALA A 35 2.14 -13.26 -15.96
C ALA A 35 1.07 -12.16 -15.99
N ASP A 36 0.15 -12.23 -16.95
CA ASP A 36 -0.93 -11.28 -17.16
C ASP A 36 -2.25 -11.74 -16.50
N TYR A 37 -2.22 -12.80 -15.69
CA TYR A 37 -3.42 -13.36 -15.05
C TYR A 37 -4.25 -12.29 -14.32
N PHE A 38 -3.61 -11.40 -13.55
CA PHE A 38 -4.30 -10.35 -12.80
C PHE A 38 -4.66 -9.11 -13.64
N ASP A 39 -4.27 -9.02 -14.92
CA ASP A 39 -4.55 -7.86 -15.77
C ASP A 39 -6.00 -7.84 -16.32
N SER A 40 -6.82 -8.84 -15.98
CA SER A 40 -8.23 -8.89 -16.38
C SER A 40 -9.02 -7.65 -15.90
N PRO A 41 -10.06 -7.20 -16.63
CA PRO A 41 -10.88 -6.05 -16.24
C PRO A 41 -11.49 -6.15 -14.84
N GLU A 42 -11.82 -7.36 -14.40
CA GLU A 42 -12.41 -7.67 -13.07
C GLU A 42 -11.38 -7.61 -11.93
N MET A 43 -10.09 -7.63 -12.27
CA MET A 43 -8.97 -7.60 -11.32
C MET A 43 -8.22 -6.25 -11.42
N LEU A 44 -7.03 -6.23 -12.01
CA LEU A 44 -6.18 -5.03 -12.11
C LEU A 44 -6.27 -4.32 -13.46
N GLY A 45 -7.13 -4.79 -14.37
CA GLY A 45 -7.41 -4.12 -15.65
C GLY A 45 -8.09 -2.77 -15.44
N LYS A 46 -9.02 -2.66 -14.47
CA LYS A 46 -9.68 -1.41 -14.05
C LYS A 46 -9.59 -1.24 -12.52
N PRO A 47 -8.38 -1.02 -11.98
CA PRO A 47 -8.13 -1.11 -10.56
C PRO A 47 -8.75 0.09 -9.83
N ILE A 48 -9.50 -0.20 -8.77
CA ILE A 48 -9.85 0.82 -7.78
C ILE A 48 -8.60 1.04 -6.92
N SER A 49 -7.89 2.14 -7.16
CA SER A 49 -6.64 2.47 -6.47
C SER A 49 -6.80 3.79 -5.72
N THR A 50 -6.40 3.81 -4.45
CA THR A 50 -6.49 4.99 -3.59
C THR A 50 -5.10 5.43 -3.15
N LEU A 51 -4.77 6.70 -3.36
CA LEU A 51 -3.59 7.33 -2.76
C LEU A 51 -4.00 7.98 -1.43
N ARG A 52 -3.42 7.53 -0.31
CA ARG A 52 -3.65 8.11 1.01
C ARG A 52 -2.42 8.87 1.48
N LEU A 53 -2.55 10.18 1.68
CA LEU A 53 -1.51 11.03 2.23
C LEU A 53 -1.74 11.19 3.73
N LEU A 54 -0.74 10.84 4.52
CA LEU A 54 -0.85 10.78 5.98
C LEU A 54 0.17 11.72 6.61
N HIS A 55 -0.28 12.47 7.61
CA HIS A 55 0.57 13.25 8.50
C HIS A 55 0.13 12.95 9.94
N TYR A 56 1.04 12.42 10.74
CA TYR A 56 0.80 12.10 12.14
C TYR A 56 1.43 13.16 13.03
N GLU A 57 0.62 13.82 13.83
CA GLU A 57 1.07 14.78 14.83
C GLU A 57 1.24 14.10 16.21
N GLY A 58 2.16 14.62 17.02
CA GLY A 58 2.39 14.15 18.39
C GLY A 58 3.22 12.86 18.48
N LYS A 59 3.27 12.27 19.69
CA LYS A 59 4.00 11.02 19.96
C LYS A 59 3.00 9.90 20.24
N SER A 60 3.18 8.76 19.58
CA SER A 60 2.47 7.53 19.94
C SER A 60 2.98 7.00 21.29
N ASP A 61 2.06 6.51 22.13
CA ASP A 61 2.36 5.79 23.36
C ASP A 61 1.43 4.58 23.48
N PRO A 62 1.79 3.44 22.86
CA PRO A 62 0.99 2.22 22.91
C PRO A 62 0.70 1.72 24.32
N SER A 63 1.61 1.98 25.29
CA SER A 63 1.41 1.59 26.70
C SER A 63 0.21 2.28 27.36
N LYS A 64 -0.19 3.43 26.81
CA LYS A 64 -1.36 4.22 27.24
C LYS A 64 -2.52 4.13 26.25
N GLY A 65 -2.42 3.28 25.24
CA GLY A 65 -3.41 3.16 24.16
C GLY A 65 -3.43 4.35 23.19
N ILE A 66 -2.36 5.14 23.10
CA ILE A 66 -2.25 6.28 22.19
C ILE A 66 -1.56 5.82 20.90
N TYR A 67 -2.34 5.72 19.81
CA TYR A 67 -1.87 5.27 18.50
C TYR A 67 -2.06 6.36 17.44
N GLY A 68 -1.13 6.49 16.51
CA GLY A 68 -1.37 7.28 15.29
C GLY A 68 -2.42 6.60 14.40
N THR A 69 -2.37 5.28 14.30
CA THR A 69 -3.42 4.44 13.70
C THR A 69 -3.44 3.11 14.44
N GLY A 70 -4.64 2.66 14.83
CA GLY A 70 -4.81 1.39 15.55
C GLY A 70 -4.50 0.18 14.67
N ALA A 71 -4.37 -1.00 15.29
CA ALA A 71 -4.14 -2.25 14.57
C ALA A 71 -5.30 -2.55 13.60
N HIS A 72 -4.97 -2.86 12.35
CA HIS A 72 -5.92 -3.21 11.30
C HIS A 72 -5.21 -3.99 10.19
N SER A 73 -6.00 -4.56 9.28
CA SER A 73 -5.55 -5.01 7.98
C SER A 73 -6.14 -4.10 6.91
N ASP A 74 -5.37 -3.82 5.86
CA ASP A 74 -5.88 -3.07 4.72
C ASP A 74 -6.89 -3.88 3.91
N TYR A 75 -7.78 -3.17 3.22
CA TYR A 75 -8.65 -3.74 2.21
C TYR A 75 -7.95 -3.76 0.85
N GLY A 76 -8.29 -4.74 0.01
CA GLY A 76 -7.78 -4.86 -1.35
C GLY A 76 -6.66 -5.89 -1.48
N MET A 77 -5.93 -5.81 -2.60
CA MET A 77 -4.92 -6.82 -2.96
C MET A 77 -3.53 -6.52 -2.39
N MET A 78 -3.10 -5.25 -2.38
CA MET A 78 -1.78 -4.84 -1.92
C MET A 78 -1.74 -3.36 -1.54
N THR A 79 -0.86 -3.02 -0.61
CA THR A 79 -0.57 -1.63 -0.20
C THR A 79 0.92 -1.34 -0.35
N LEU A 80 1.27 -0.27 -1.06
CA LEU A 80 2.63 0.28 -1.04
C LEU A 80 2.70 1.37 0.04
N ILE A 81 3.56 1.17 1.05
CA ILE A 81 3.75 2.12 2.14
C ILE A 81 5.12 2.77 1.99
N ALA A 82 5.13 4.05 1.61
CA ALA A 82 6.33 4.89 1.69
C ALA A 82 6.36 5.59 3.04
N THR A 83 7.50 5.53 3.73
CA THR A 83 7.72 6.21 5.02
C THR A 83 8.78 7.30 4.85
N ASP A 84 8.73 8.31 5.71
CA ASP A 84 9.70 9.41 5.78
C ASP A 84 10.96 9.04 6.60
N GLY A 85 11.07 7.78 7.04
CA GLY A 85 12.15 7.29 7.90
C GLY A 85 11.89 7.50 9.39
N VAL A 86 10.81 8.17 9.79
CA VAL A 86 10.41 8.25 11.20
C VAL A 86 9.83 6.91 11.63
N LEU A 87 10.34 6.36 12.73
CA LEU A 87 9.90 5.06 13.26
C LEU A 87 8.48 5.14 13.81
N GLY A 88 7.66 4.13 13.53
CA GLY A 88 6.29 4.04 14.07
C GLY A 88 5.46 2.90 13.47
N LEU A 89 5.75 2.47 12.24
CA LEU A 89 5.09 1.32 11.63
C LEU A 89 5.48 0.02 12.36
N GLN A 90 4.48 -0.78 12.71
CA GLN A 90 4.63 -2.09 13.32
C GLN A 90 3.78 -3.10 12.56
N VAL A 91 4.29 -4.32 12.41
CA VAL A 91 3.61 -5.42 11.71
C VAL A 91 3.50 -6.60 12.66
N LEU A 92 2.29 -7.16 12.79
CA LEU A 92 2.07 -8.39 13.53
C LEU A 92 2.57 -9.57 12.69
N LEU A 93 3.64 -10.21 13.15
CA LEU A 93 4.14 -11.45 12.54
C LEU A 93 3.46 -12.65 13.21
N ILE A 94 2.66 -13.38 12.43
CA ILE A 94 2.14 -14.68 12.86
C ILE A 94 3.16 -15.74 12.46
N ARG A 95 3.70 -16.48 13.43
CA ARG A 95 4.52 -17.66 13.15
C ARG A 95 3.60 -18.86 12.99
N CYS A 96 3.65 -19.51 11.84
CA CYS A 96 3.12 -20.86 11.70
C CYS A 96 4.16 -21.83 12.25
N GLU A 97 3.82 -22.58 13.30
CA GLU A 97 4.57 -23.77 13.67
C GLU A 97 4.25 -24.86 12.65
N GLY A 98 5.28 -25.43 12.03
CA GLY A 98 5.19 -26.52 11.05
C GLY A 98 5.34 -27.88 11.70
#